data_AF-W0FTQ5-F1
#
_entry.id   AF-W0FTQ5-F1
#
_cell.length_a   1.000
_cell.length_b   1.000
_cell.length_c   1.000
_cell.angle_alpha   90.00
_cell.angle_beta   90.00
_cell.angle_gamma   90.00
#
_symmetry.space_group_name_H-M   'P 1'
#
loop_
_entity.id
_entity.type
_entity.pdbx_description
1 polymer ?
#
loop_
_entity_poly.entity_id
_entity_poly.type
_entity_poly.pdbx_seq_one_letter_code
_entity_poly.pdbx_strand_id
1 'polypeptide(L)' 'YEEVEYTDFVTGIKTIELELRHTSDLDTGDMHHFMCQVEGWCAQFGLVLTIPQSSEFQVLRDKQEA' A
#
# COMPACT_ATOMS: atom_id res chain seq x y z
N TYR A 1 2.93 -11.22 -0.06
CA TYR A 1 2.54 -11.98 -1.25
C TYR A 1 1.24 -12.67 -0.93
N GLU A 2 0.32 -12.70 -1.88
CA GLU A 2 -1.00 -13.31 -1.77
C GLU A 2 -1.16 -14.34 -2.89
N GLU A 3 -1.84 -15.44 -2.60
CA GLU A 3 -2.17 -16.44 -3.61
C GLU A 3 -3.40 -15.96 -4.40
N VAL A 4 -3.20 -15.70 -5.68
CA VAL A 4 -4.26 -15.31 -6.59
C VAL A 4 -4.57 -16.49 -7.50
N GLU A 5 -5.84 -16.92 -7.51
CA GLU A 5 -6.32 -17.96 -8.40
C GLU A 5 -6.85 -17.34 -9.70
N TYR A 6 -6.22 -17.68 -10.81
CA TYR A 6 -6.69 -17.35 -12.15
C TYR A 6 -7.43 -18.55 -12.72
N THR A 7 -8.58 -18.30 -13.36
CA THR A 7 -9.32 -19.31 -14.10
C THR A 7 -9.35 -18.93 -15.58
N ASP A 8 -8.81 -19.79 -16.43
CA ASP A 8 -8.98 -19.66 -17.88
C ASP A 8 -10.46 -19.88 -18.24
N PHE A 9 -11.09 -18.84 -18.78
CA PHE A 9 -12.51 -18.85 -19.12
C PHE A 9 -12.90 -19.90 -20.17
N VAL A 10 -11.99 -20.24 -21.09
CA VAL A 10 -12.26 -21.16 -22.20
C VAL A 10 -11.98 -22.60 -21.80
N THR A 11 -10.89 -22.86 -21.08
CA THR A 11 -10.45 -24.22 -20.74
C THR A 11 -10.86 -24.67 -19.33
N GLY A 12 -11.19 -23.73 -18.44
CA GLY A 12 -11.51 -23.99 -17.04
C GLY A 12 -10.31 -24.34 -16.17
N ILE A 13 -9.09 -24.25 -16.70
CA ILE A 13 -7.86 -24.53 -15.93
C ILE A 13 -7.67 -23.42 -14.90
N LYS A 14 -7.40 -23.84 -13.66
CA LYS A 14 -7.07 -22.96 -12.53
C LYS A 14 -5.55 -22.93 -12.33
N THR A 15 -4.99 -21.76 -12.16
CA THR A 15 -3.57 -21.54 -11.87
C THR A 15 -3.46 -20.65 -10.64
N ILE A 16 -2.55 -20.99 -9.74
CA ILE A 16 -2.28 -20.21 -8.52
C ILE A 16 -0.93 -19.53 -8.70
N GLU A 17 -0.92 -18.21 -8.59
CA GLU A 17 0.28 -17.39 -8.66
C GLU A 17 0.46 -16.60 -7.35
N LEU A 18 1.71 -16.34 -6.98
CA LEU A 18 2.06 -15.54 -5.80
C LEU A 18 2.31 -14.09 -6.23
N GLU A 19 1.38 -13.21 -5.94
CA GLU A 19 1.47 -11.79 -6.32
C GLU A 19 1.70 -10.88 -5.11
N LEU A 20 2.20 -9.67 -5.35
CA LEU A 20 2.24 -8.64 -4.32
C LEU A 20 0.82 -8.10 -4.08
N ARG A 21 0.44 -7.89 -2.82
CA ARG A 21 -0.86 -7.31 -2.46
C ARG A 21 -1.02 -5.93 -3.12
N HIS A 22 -2.16 -5.68 -3.76
CA HIS A 22 -2.42 -4.39 -4.38
C HIS A 22 -2.65 -3.31 -3.32
N THR A 23 -2.14 -2.10 -3.59
CA THR A 23 -2.34 -0.95 -2.69
C THR A 23 -3.81 -0.54 -2.56
N SER A 24 -4.65 -0.88 -3.55
CA SER A 24 -6.11 -0.67 -3.48
C SER A 24 -6.80 -1.53 -2.43
N ASP A 25 -6.17 -2.64 -2.04
CA ASP A 25 -6.75 -3.64 -1.15
C ASP A 25 -6.24 -3.48 0.29
N LEU A 26 -5.38 -2.48 0.52
CA LEU A 26 -4.93 -2.09 1.86
C LEU A 26 -6.05 -1.35 2.59
N ASP A 27 -6.24 -1.67 3.86
CA ASP A 27 -7.11 -0.87 4.71
C ASP A 27 -6.43 0.48 5.06
N THR A 28 -7.17 1.37 5.71
CA THR A 28 -6.66 2.70 6.09
C THR A 28 -5.40 2.62 6.96
N GLY A 29 -5.29 1.62 7.83
CA GLY A 29 -4.13 1.44 8.72
C GLY A 29 -2.92 0.91 7.98
N ASP A 30 -3.11 -0.12 7.17
CA ASP A 30 -2.09 -0.72 6.30
C ASP A 30 -1.53 0.30 5.31
N MET A 31 -2.41 1.12 4.71
CA MET A 31 -2.01 2.18 3.78
C MET A 31 -1.21 3.27 4.50
N HIS A 32 -1.61 3.68 5.70
CA HIS A 32 -0.84 4.62 6.50
C HIS A 32 0.56 4.07 6.83
N HIS A 33 0.64 2.82 7.28
CA HIS A 33 1.91 2.17 7.56
C HIS A 33 2.81 2.08 6.32
N PHE A 34 2.26 1.72 5.16
CA PHE A 34 2.97 1.71 3.89
C PHE A 34 3.55 3.08 3.55
N MET A 35 2.76 4.15 3.67
CA MET A 35 3.22 5.51 3.39
C MET A 35 4.32 5.98 4.34
N CYS A 36 4.29 5.59 5.63
CA CYS A 36 5.40 5.84 6.56
C CYS A 36 6.70 5.17 6.11
N GLN A 37 6.63 3.94 5.60
CA GLN A 37 7.83 3.26 5.08
C GLN A 37 8.38 3.97 3.84
N VAL A 38 7.51 4.43 2.94
CA VAL A 38 7.90 5.20 1.75
C VAL A 38 8.58 6.52 2.14
N GLU A 39 8.01 7.27 3.10
CA GLU A 39 8.62 8.50 3.63
C GLU A 39 10.00 8.21 4.26
N GLY A 40 10.10 7.19 5.10
CA GLY A 40 11.36 6.77 5.72
C GLY A 40 12.42 6.35 4.70
N TRP A 41 12.03 5.64 3.64
CA TRP A 41 12.93 5.26 2.56
C TRP A 41 13.42 6.49 1.79
N CYS A 42 12.54 7.43 1.44
CA CYS A 42 12.94 8.69 0.81
C CYS A 42 13.89 9.52 1.69
N ALA A 43 13.65 9.55 3.01
CA ALA A 43 14.50 10.26 3.96
C ALA A 43 15.93 9.70 4.01
N GLN A 44 16.13 8.40 3.78
CA GLN A 44 17.48 7.80 3.67
C GLN A 44 18.31 8.40 2.53
N PHE A 45 17.65 8.93 1.49
CA PHE A 45 18.28 9.62 0.37
C PHE A 45 18.27 11.15 0.54
N GLY A 46 17.83 11.67 1.69
CA GLY A 46 17.68 13.10 1.94
C GLY A 46 16.53 13.75 1.15
N LEU A 47 15.58 12.94 0.66
CA LEU A 47 14.42 13.42 -0.08
C LEU A 47 13.25 13.65 0.88
N VAL A 48 12.64 14.84 0.79
CA VAL A 48 11.42 15.18 1.53
C VAL A 48 10.24 15.12 0.59
N LEU A 49 9.28 14.26 0.91
CA LEU A 49 8.04 14.14 0.14
C LEU A 49 7.10 15.30 0.46
N THR A 50 6.46 15.84 -0.58
CA THR A 50 5.40 16.83 -0.38
C THR A 50 4.13 16.11 0.05
N ILE A 51 3.70 16.35 1.28
CA ILE A 51 2.48 15.76 1.85
C ILE A 51 1.40 16.86 1.93
N PRO A 52 0.34 16.78 1.11
CA PRO A 52 -0.76 17.75 1.19
C PRO A 52 -1.45 17.67 2.57
N GLN A 53 -1.75 18.84 3.15
CA GLN A 53 -2.38 18.94 4.46
C GLN A 53 -3.76 18.28 4.53
N SER A 54 -4.49 18.27 3.41
CA SER A 54 -5.80 17.63 3.29
C SER A 54 -5.73 16.14 2.95
N SER A 55 -4.54 15.54 2.85
CA SER A 55 -4.42 14.11 2.55
C SER A 55 -4.81 13.27 3.76
N GLU A 56 -5.45 12.11 3.51
CA GLU A 56 -5.85 11.18 4.57
C GLU A 56 -4.65 10.73 5.43
N PHE A 57 -3.49 10.53 4.80
CA PHE A 57 -2.25 10.21 5.49
C PHE A 57 -1.86 11.28 6.52
N GLN A 58 -1.86 12.57 6.13
CA GLN A 58 -1.52 13.66 7.05
C GLN A 58 -2.50 13.73 8.23
N VAL A 59 -3.79 13.64 7.96
CA VAL A 59 -4.83 13.73 8.99
C VAL A 59 -4.70 12.59 10.01
N LEU A 60 -4.34 11.39 9.57
CA LEU A 60 -4.13 10.24 10.46
C LEU A 60 -2.85 10.39 11.28
N ARG A 61 -1.77 10.89 10.68
CA ARG A 61 -0.53 11.20 11.39
C ARG A 61 -0.75 12.20 12.51
N ASP A 62 -1.40 13.33 12.20
CA ASP A 62 -1.67 14.40 13.18
C ASP A 62 -2.51 13.89 14.36
N LYS A 63 -3.45 12.98 14.11
CA LYS A 63 -4.27 12.34 15.16
C LYS A 63 -3.48 11.42 16.10
N GLN A 64 -2.37 10.84 15.63
CA GLN A 64 -1.52 9.94 16.43
C GLN A 64 -0.46 10.70 17.23
N GLU A 65 -0.09 11.90 16.79
CA GLU A 65 0.89 12.78 17.45
C GLU A 65 0.25 13.76 18.46
N ALA A 66 -1.08 13.92 18.42
CA ALA A 66 -1.87 14.72 19.37
C ALA A 66 -2.16 13.98 20.68
#